data_AF-A0A8J4WDI7-F1
#
_entry.id   AF-A0A8J4WDI7-F1
#
_cell.length_a   1.000
_cell.length_b   1.000
_cell.length_c   1.000
_cell.angle_alpha   90.00
_cell.angle_beta   90.00
_cell.angle_gamma   90.00
#
_symmetry.space_group_name_H-M   'P 1'
#
loop_
_entity.id
_entity.type
_entity.pdbx_description
1 polymer ?
#
loop_
_entity_poly.entity_id
_entity_poly.type
_entity_poly.pdbx_seq_one_letter_code
_entity_poly.pdbx_strand_id
1 'polypeptide(L)'
;MVETGFRGLGDIVMPHNDSWRPGSGEICTGTTLFACEFDKGVVIGADSRTSSGTYVVNRVTDKLTPLAKNIFCCRSGSAADTQKVADIVRYQLDFHRVEMDKDPTVLEAAVACRSLCYSYRDDLTVGLFVAGWDDALGGQIYSIPLGGMLIRQPAVTGGSGSTYIYGYFDREYKKGMTKEECANFVSTGL
;
A
#
# COMPACT_ATOMS: atom_id res chain seq x y z
N MET A 1 21.59 1.91 59.99
CA MET A 1 22.03 0.54 60.34
C MET A 1 20.99 -0.38 59.71
N VAL A 2 21.16 -1.04 58.56
CA VAL A 2 22.34 -1.49 57.80
C VAL A 2 22.17 -1.16 56.31
N GLU A 3 23.30 -0.90 55.65
CA GLU A 3 23.49 -0.57 54.24
C GLU A 3 24.15 -1.78 53.53
N THR A 4 23.83 -2.01 52.24
CA THR A 4 24.63 -2.62 51.13
C THR A 4 23.62 -2.96 50.01
N GLY A 5 23.72 -2.65 48.71
CA GLY A 5 24.72 -2.01 47.86
C GLY A 5 24.57 -2.55 46.43
N PHE A 6 24.09 -1.75 45.47
CA PHE A 6 24.52 -1.78 44.06
C PHE A 6 24.12 -0.46 43.39
N ARG A 7 25.12 0.26 42.86
CA ARG A 7 24.99 1.59 42.27
C ARG A 7 24.43 1.49 40.85
N GLY A 8 23.45 2.34 40.54
CA GLY A 8 23.31 2.97 39.23
C GLY A 8 22.56 2.17 38.15
N LEU A 9 21.24 2.09 38.25
CA LEU A 9 20.35 2.07 37.09
C LEU A 9 19.48 3.32 37.19
N GLY A 10 19.97 4.41 36.62
CA GLY A 10 19.13 5.58 36.36
C GLY A 10 18.07 5.20 35.34
N ASP A 11 16.86 5.70 35.55
CA ASP A 11 15.74 5.55 34.63
C ASP A 11 16.18 5.92 33.21
N ILE A 12 16.21 4.92 32.31
CA ILE A 12 16.40 5.15 30.88
C ILE A 12 15.08 5.71 30.35
N VAL A 13 14.84 7.00 30.59
CA VAL A 13 13.89 7.78 29.82
C VAL A 13 14.56 8.04 28.48
N MET A 14 14.22 7.24 27.47
CA MET A 14 14.63 7.49 26.09
C MET A 14 14.07 8.85 25.66
N PRO A 15 14.91 9.82 25.25
CA PRO A 15 14.41 11.07 24.72
C PRO A 15 13.64 10.80 23.42
N HIS A 16 12.43 11.36 23.31
CA HIS A 16 11.63 11.39 22.10
C HIS A 16 12.32 12.31 21.07
N ASN A 17 13.40 11.83 20.48
CA ASN A 17 14.10 12.53 19.41
C ASN A 17 13.61 11.95 18.07
N ASP A 18 12.82 12.73 17.34
CA ASP A 18 12.28 12.44 16.00
C ASP A 18 13.37 12.43 14.90
N SER A 19 14.65 12.36 15.26
CA SER A 19 15.80 12.42 14.34
C SER A 19 15.91 11.24 13.36
N TRP A 20 15.14 10.17 13.58
CA TRP A 20 15.02 9.03 12.67
C TRP A 20 13.96 9.23 11.58
N ARG A 21 13.08 10.23 11.73
CA ARG A 21 12.11 10.59 10.70
C ARG A 21 12.91 11.19 9.54
N PRO A 22 12.85 10.62 8.32
CA PRO A 22 13.56 11.19 7.18
C PRO A 22 13.14 12.65 7.02
N GLY A 23 14.13 13.55 7.11
CA GLY A 23 13.91 14.97 6.87
C GLY A 23 13.27 15.19 5.50
N SER A 24 12.43 16.22 5.41
CA SER A 24 11.66 16.66 4.24
C SER A 24 12.56 17.20 3.11
N GLY A 25 13.48 16.39 2.58
CA GLY A 25 14.51 16.84 1.64
C GLY A 25 14.90 15.86 0.53
N GLU A 26 14.64 14.56 0.64
CA GLU A 26 14.97 13.61 -0.44
C GLU A 26 13.71 12.95 -1.01
N ILE A 27 13.56 13.06 -2.33
CA ILE A 27 12.57 12.27 -3.07
C ILE A 27 13.04 10.81 -3.01
N CYS A 28 12.54 10.07 -2.02
CA CYS A 28 12.67 8.61 -1.98
C CYS A 28 11.95 8.02 -3.19
N THR A 29 12.64 7.97 -4.33
CA THR A 29 12.18 7.45 -5.63
C THR A 29 12.24 5.92 -5.63
N GLY A 30 11.42 5.31 -4.77
CA GLY A 30 11.48 3.87 -4.54
C GLY A 30 10.36 3.08 -5.19
N THR A 31 9.20 3.69 -5.43
CA THR A 31 7.99 2.91 -5.77
C THR A 31 7.15 3.53 -6.87
N THR A 32 6.84 2.72 -7.87
CA THR A 32 5.82 2.95 -8.88
C THR A 32 4.81 1.81 -8.78
N LEU A 33 3.56 2.15 -8.49
CA LEU A 33 2.43 1.24 -8.49
C LEU A 33 1.51 1.62 -9.63
N PHE A 34 0.88 0.62 -10.25
CA PHE A 34 -0.03 0.81 -11.36
C PHE A 34 -1.16 -0.22 -11.30
N ALA A 35 -2.41 0.22 -11.50
CA ALA A 35 -3.51 -0.70 -11.74
C ALA A 35 -4.46 -0.17 -12.83
N CYS A 36 -5.05 -1.08 -13.59
CA CYS A 36 -6.03 -0.78 -14.63
C CYS A 36 -7.13 -1.86 -14.68
N GLU A 37 -8.38 -1.42 -14.64
CA GLU A 37 -9.56 -2.26 -14.74
C GLU A 37 -9.91 -2.58 -16.19
N PHE A 38 -10.42 -3.79 -16.41
CA PHE A 38 -11.02 -4.23 -17.67
C PHE A 38 -12.31 -5.00 -17.38
N ASP A 39 -13.11 -5.30 -18.41
CA ASP A 39 -14.46 -5.88 -18.32
C ASP A 39 -14.60 -7.08 -17.36
N LYS A 40 -13.54 -7.88 -17.19
CA LYS A 40 -13.56 -9.11 -16.38
C LYS A 40 -12.60 -9.10 -15.19
N GLY A 41 -12.01 -7.96 -14.84
CA GLY A 41 -11.07 -7.93 -13.73
C GLY A 41 -10.16 -6.71 -13.71
N VAL A 42 -9.00 -6.89 -13.09
CA VAL A 42 -8.01 -5.85 -12.91
C VAL A 42 -6.62 -6.38 -13.22
N VAL A 43 -5.79 -5.55 -13.85
CA VAL A 43 -4.35 -5.77 -13.96
C VAL A 43 -3.67 -4.84 -12.97
N ILE A 44 -2.78 -5.40 -12.14
CA ILE A 44 -1.96 -4.65 -11.19
C ILE A 44 -0.49 -4.91 -11.49
N GLY A 45 0.34 -3.91 -11.24
CA GLY A 45 1.78 -4.03 -11.37
C GLY A 45 2.49 -3.06 -10.43
N ALA A 46 3.72 -3.43 -10.08
CA ALA A 46 4.60 -2.61 -9.25
C ALA A 46 6.05 -2.83 -9.69
N ASP A 47 6.89 -1.81 -9.50
CA ASP A 47 8.32 -1.98 -9.61
C ASP A 47 8.88 -2.77 -8.41
N SER A 48 10.02 -3.44 -8.58
CA SER A 48 10.58 -4.35 -7.58
C SER A 48 11.67 -3.74 -6.68
N ARG A 49 12.04 -2.48 -6.93
CA ARG A 49 13.14 -1.80 -6.22
C ARG A 49 12.66 -1.25 -4.88
N THR A 50 13.52 -1.27 -3.87
CA THR A 50 13.31 -0.58 -2.58
C THR A 50 14.60 0.10 -2.19
N SER A 51 14.51 1.37 -1.80
CA SER A 51 15.65 2.18 -1.40
C SER A 51 15.50 2.74 0.01
N SER A 52 16.64 3.08 0.61
CA SER A 52 16.73 3.86 1.84
C SER A 52 17.62 5.06 1.51
N GLY A 53 17.01 6.22 1.29
CA GLY A 53 17.67 7.36 0.65
C GLY A 53 18.18 6.99 -0.74
N THR A 54 19.45 7.26 -1.02
CA THR A 54 20.11 6.95 -2.30
C THR A 54 20.51 5.48 -2.47
N TYR A 55 20.50 4.70 -1.39
CA TYR A 55 20.95 3.31 -1.43
C TYR A 55 19.81 2.35 -1.81
N VAL A 56 20.06 1.48 -2.80
CA VAL A 56 19.12 0.41 -3.17
C VAL A 56 19.29 -0.76 -2.20
N VAL A 57 18.34 -0.89 -1.27
CA VAL A 57 18.30 -1.93 -0.24
C VAL A 57 17.93 -3.28 -0.82
N ASN A 58 16.95 -3.31 -1.72
CA ASN A 58 16.49 -4.53 -2.38
C ASN A 58 16.06 -4.23 -3.83
N ARG A 59 16.32 -5.15 -4.74
CA ARG A 59 15.96 -5.06 -6.17
C ARG A 59 14.77 -5.93 -6.54
N VAL A 60 14.33 -6.81 -5.65
CA VAL A 60 13.33 -7.85 -5.91
C VAL A 60 12.23 -7.89 -4.82
N THR A 61 11.89 -6.74 -4.25
CA THR A 61 10.80 -6.62 -3.27
C THR A 61 9.45 -6.79 -3.95
N ASP A 62 8.60 -7.65 -3.38
CA ASP A 62 7.18 -7.69 -3.74
C ASP A 62 6.40 -6.61 -2.97
N LYS A 63 5.76 -5.72 -3.72
CA LYS A 63 4.92 -4.63 -3.20
C LYS A 63 3.44 -4.90 -3.36
N LEU A 64 3.10 -5.99 -4.04
CA LEU A 64 1.75 -6.50 -4.17
C LEU A 64 1.55 -7.50 -3.04
N THR A 65 0.50 -7.32 -2.26
CA THR A 65 0.31 -8.14 -1.06
C THR A 65 -1.12 -8.67 -1.07
N PRO A 66 -1.30 -10.00 -1.08
CA PRO A 66 -2.63 -10.58 -1.07
C PRO A 66 -3.30 -10.27 0.28
N LEU A 67 -4.54 -9.79 0.20
CA LEU A 67 -5.43 -9.57 1.34
C LEU A 67 -6.47 -10.68 1.45
N ALA A 68 -6.94 -11.20 0.31
CA ALA A 68 -7.86 -12.34 0.21
C ALA A 68 -7.65 -13.04 -1.15
N LYS A 69 -8.41 -14.11 -1.42
CA LYS A 69 -8.27 -14.97 -2.62
C LYS A 69 -8.14 -14.21 -3.94
N ASN A 70 -8.92 -13.13 -4.12
CA ASN A 70 -8.95 -12.32 -5.36
C ASN A 70 -8.69 -10.83 -5.10
N ILE A 71 -8.08 -10.48 -3.96
CA ILE A 71 -7.90 -9.09 -3.53
C ILE A 71 -6.45 -8.86 -3.13
N PHE A 72 -5.84 -7.84 -3.71
CA PHE A 72 -4.48 -7.42 -3.46
C PHE A 72 -4.43 -5.97 -3.01
N CYS A 73 -3.51 -5.66 -2.11
CA CYS A 73 -3.10 -4.29 -1.84
C CYS A 73 -1.73 -4.01 -2.46
N CYS A 74 -1.62 -2.87 -3.12
CA CYS A 74 -0.37 -2.33 -3.66
C CYS A 74 0.17 -1.32 -2.65
N ARG A 75 1.39 -1.53 -2.14
CA ARG A 75 1.93 -0.79 -0.98
C ARG A 75 2.98 0.24 -1.37
N SER A 76 2.81 1.47 -0.90
CA SER A 76 3.78 2.57 -1.02
C SER A 76 3.89 3.37 0.28
N GLY A 77 5.05 3.97 0.53
CA GLY A 77 5.36 4.64 1.79
C GLY A 77 6.35 3.83 2.64
N SER A 78 6.23 3.93 3.97
CA SER A 78 7.06 3.17 4.90
C SER A 78 6.81 1.67 4.71
N ALA A 79 7.87 0.91 4.45
CA ALA A 79 7.76 -0.53 4.24
C ALA A 79 7.18 -1.24 5.47
N ALA A 80 7.61 -0.83 6.68
CA ALA A 80 7.11 -1.41 7.92
C ALA A 80 5.62 -1.09 8.15
N ASP A 81 5.24 0.18 8.00
CA ASP A 81 3.86 0.63 8.25
C ASP A 81 2.89 -0.06 7.29
N THR A 82 3.24 -0.08 6.00
CA THR A 82 2.37 -0.68 4.97
C THR A 82 2.25 -2.19 5.12
N GLN A 83 3.31 -2.90 5.50
CA GLN A 83 3.25 -4.34 5.80
C GLN A 83 2.32 -4.59 7.00
N LYS A 84 2.50 -3.82 8.07
CA LYS A 84 1.69 -3.99 9.28
C LYS A 84 0.20 -3.77 9.01
N VAL A 85 -0.14 -2.72 8.26
CA VAL A 85 -1.53 -2.47 7.85
C VAL A 85 -2.08 -3.63 7.02
N ALA A 86 -1.32 -4.13 6.04
CA ALA A 86 -1.76 -5.25 5.21
C ALA A 86 -2.00 -6.54 6.01
N ASP A 87 -1.14 -6.84 6.99
CA ASP A 87 -1.28 -8.03 7.83
C ASP A 87 -2.49 -7.94 8.76
N ILE A 88 -2.74 -6.76 9.36
CA ILE A 88 -3.94 -6.53 10.18
C ILE A 88 -5.20 -6.69 9.35
N VAL A 89 -5.24 -6.10 8.15
CA VAL A 89 -6.41 -6.18 7.27
C VAL A 89 -6.64 -7.61 6.79
N ARG A 90 -5.59 -8.34 6.40
CA ARG A 90 -5.69 -9.75 6.02
C ARG A 90 -6.33 -10.56 7.14
N TYR A 91 -5.87 -10.38 8.38
CA TYR A 91 -6.44 -11.05 9.54
C TYR A 91 -7.92 -10.70 9.75
N GLN A 92 -8.29 -9.42 9.63
CA GLN A 92 -9.69 -8.98 9.76
C GLN A 92 -10.58 -9.59 8.68
N LEU A 93 -10.10 -9.66 7.44
CA LEU A 93 -10.84 -10.24 6.32
C LEU A 93 -10.98 -11.76 6.44
N ASP A 94 -9.93 -12.46 6.87
CA ASP A 94 -9.98 -13.89 7.11
C ASP A 94 -10.95 -14.22 8.26
N PHE A 95 -10.94 -13.43 9.33
CA PHE A 95 -11.89 -13.57 10.43
C PHE A 95 -13.33 -13.33 9.95
N HIS A 96 -13.56 -12.25 9.20
CA HIS A 96 -14.87 -11.92 8.65
C HIS A 96 -15.39 -13.02 7.71
N ARG A 97 -14.51 -13.59 6.88
CA ARG A 97 -14.86 -14.72 6.01
C ARG A 97 -15.34 -15.93 6.79
N VAL A 98 -14.65 -16.27 7.88
CA VAL A 98 -15.01 -17.43 8.73
C VAL A 98 -16.32 -17.17 9.47
N GLU A 99 -16.53 -15.95 9.96
CA GLU A 99 -17.76 -15.57 10.69
C GLU A 99 -19.00 -15.55 9.78
N MET A 100 -18.87 -15.01 8.57
CA MET A 100 -19.98 -14.85 7.62
C MET A 100 -20.14 -16.02 6.63
N ASP A 101 -19.22 -16.97 6.63
CA ASP A 101 -19.10 -18.06 5.64
C ASP A 101 -19.17 -17.53 4.19
N LYS A 102 -18.54 -16.37 3.95
CA LYS A 102 -18.59 -15.66 2.67
C LYS A 102 -17.27 -14.97 2.37
N ASP A 103 -16.80 -15.10 1.13
CA ASP A 103 -15.61 -14.39 0.68
C ASP A 103 -15.80 -12.86 0.75
N PRO A 104 -14.81 -12.10 1.23
CA PRO A 104 -14.90 -10.66 1.36
C PRO A 104 -14.93 -9.99 -0.02
N THR A 105 -15.68 -8.89 -0.12
CA THR A 105 -15.74 -8.03 -1.30
C THR A 105 -14.52 -7.11 -1.37
N VAL A 106 -14.24 -6.58 -2.58
CA VAL A 106 -13.13 -5.63 -2.78
C VAL A 106 -13.37 -4.35 -1.96
N LEU A 107 -14.63 -3.90 -1.87
CA LEU A 107 -15.01 -2.74 -1.10
C LEU A 107 -14.78 -2.94 0.40
N GLU A 108 -15.13 -4.09 0.97
CA GLU A 108 -14.90 -4.39 2.40
C GLU A 108 -13.41 -4.34 2.74
N ALA A 109 -12.57 -4.96 1.91
CA ALA A 109 -11.11 -4.87 2.05
C ALA A 109 -10.60 -3.43 1.98
N ALA A 110 -11.11 -2.64 1.04
CA ALA A 110 -10.71 -1.26 0.87
C ALA A 110 -11.16 -0.36 2.03
N VAL A 111 -12.36 -0.60 2.59
CA VAL A 111 -12.86 0.10 3.79
C VAL A 111 -12.04 -0.26 5.02
N ALA A 112 -11.64 -1.52 5.19
CA ALA A 112 -10.77 -1.95 6.29
C ALA A 112 -9.39 -1.27 6.23
N CYS A 113 -8.75 -1.26 5.04
CA CYS A 113 -7.52 -0.51 4.82
C CYS A 113 -7.70 0.98 5.13
N ARG A 114 -8.75 1.60 4.58
CA ARG A 114 -9.05 3.03 4.80
C ARG A 114 -9.21 3.35 6.28
N SER A 115 -9.93 2.53 7.03
CA SER A 115 -10.16 2.75 8.45
C SER A 115 -8.85 2.84 9.22
N LEU A 116 -7.93 1.88 9.01
CA LEU A 116 -6.62 1.89 9.67
C LEU A 116 -5.77 3.09 9.20
N CYS A 117 -5.68 3.33 7.89
CA CYS A 117 -4.91 4.44 7.35
C CYS A 117 -5.41 5.79 7.85
N TYR A 118 -6.71 5.98 7.96
CA TYR A 118 -7.30 7.24 8.44
C TYR A 118 -7.11 7.44 9.95
N SER A 119 -7.28 6.38 10.74
CA SER A 119 -7.10 6.42 12.20
C SER A 119 -5.68 6.75 12.61
N TYR A 120 -4.68 6.28 11.86
CA TYR A 120 -3.26 6.46 12.17
C TYR A 120 -2.54 7.34 11.15
N ARG A 121 -3.26 8.21 10.43
CA ARG A 121 -2.68 9.06 9.36
C ARG A 121 -1.58 10.01 9.83
N ASP A 122 -1.59 10.36 11.13
CA ASP A 122 -0.62 11.27 11.73
C ASP A 122 0.64 10.52 12.24
N ASP A 123 0.56 9.18 12.35
CA ASP A 123 1.62 8.32 12.86
C ASP A 123 2.27 7.44 11.76
N LEU A 124 1.50 7.06 10.74
CA LEU A 124 1.91 6.13 9.69
C LEU A 124 2.07 6.83 8.35
N THR A 125 3.13 6.48 7.61
CA THR A 125 3.33 6.94 6.23
C THR A 125 2.89 5.85 5.26
N VAL A 126 1.60 5.82 4.95
CA VAL A 126 0.97 4.73 4.19
C VAL A 126 0.18 5.28 2.99
N GLY A 127 0.56 4.85 1.79
CA GLY A 127 -0.22 5.02 0.57
C GLY A 127 -0.49 3.67 -0.07
N LEU A 128 -1.77 3.33 -0.25
CA LEU A 128 -2.19 2.01 -0.73
C LEU A 128 -3.18 2.15 -1.87
N PHE A 129 -3.22 1.17 -2.75
CA PHE A 129 -4.41 0.90 -3.55
C PHE A 129 -4.87 -0.53 -3.29
N VAL A 130 -6.17 -0.73 -3.15
CA VAL A 130 -6.79 -2.06 -3.06
C VAL A 130 -7.41 -2.37 -4.41
N ALA A 131 -6.97 -3.46 -5.02
CA ALA A 131 -7.43 -3.89 -6.32
C ALA A 131 -7.79 -5.37 -6.26
N GLY A 132 -8.89 -5.73 -6.89
CA GLY A 132 -9.33 -7.11 -6.89
C GLY A 132 -10.55 -7.34 -7.77
N TRP A 133 -11.11 -8.52 -7.62
CA TRP A 133 -12.34 -8.92 -8.27
C TRP A 133 -13.27 -9.61 -7.28
N ASP A 134 -14.55 -9.26 -7.35
CA ASP A 134 -15.62 -9.96 -6.63
C ASP A 134 -16.84 -10.22 -7.54
N ASP A 135 -17.72 -11.12 -7.12
CA ASP A 135 -18.91 -11.51 -7.87
C ASP A 135 -19.97 -10.38 -7.96
N ALA A 136 -19.91 -9.37 -7.09
CA ALA A 136 -20.95 -8.37 -6.97
C ALA A 136 -20.77 -7.22 -7.97
N LEU A 137 -19.54 -6.70 -8.10
CA LEU A 137 -19.22 -5.54 -8.92
C LEU A 137 -18.06 -5.81 -9.89
N GLY A 138 -17.51 -7.02 -9.91
CA GLY A 138 -16.42 -7.40 -10.79
C GLY A 138 -15.09 -6.75 -10.40
N GLY A 139 -14.30 -6.37 -11.41
CA GLY A 139 -12.98 -5.76 -11.23
C GLY A 139 -13.09 -4.38 -10.61
N GLN A 140 -12.38 -4.15 -9.51
CA GLN A 140 -12.45 -2.87 -8.78
C GLN A 140 -11.08 -2.42 -8.32
N ILE A 141 -10.87 -1.11 -8.30
CA ILE A 141 -9.68 -0.46 -7.76
C ILE A 141 -10.10 0.70 -6.86
N TYR A 142 -9.63 0.68 -5.62
CA TYR A 142 -9.83 1.73 -4.64
C TYR A 142 -8.50 2.33 -4.22
N SER A 143 -8.39 3.64 -4.37
CA SER A 143 -7.22 4.40 -4.02
C SER A 143 -7.30 4.96 -2.60
N ILE A 144 -6.25 4.75 -1.81
CA ILE A 144 -6.11 5.20 -0.42
C ILE A 144 -4.81 5.99 -0.30
N PRO A 145 -4.83 7.31 -0.59
CA PRO A 145 -3.66 8.16 -0.41
C PRO A 145 -3.34 8.36 1.08
N LEU A 146 -2.20 8.99 1.38
CA LEU A 146 -1.72 9.28 2.75
C LEU A 146 -2.76 9.96 3.67
N GLY A 147 -3.74 10.67 3.10
CA GLY A 147 -4.85 11.26 3.87
C GLY A 147 -5.92 10.28 4.35
N GLY A 148 -5.83 8.98 4.04
CA GLY A 148 -6.80 7.96 4.44
C GLY A 148 -8.17 8.09 3.76
N MET A 149 -8.25 8.82 2.65
CA MET A 149 -9.46 8.87 1.82
C MET A 149 -9.64 7.55 1.07
N LEU A 150 -10.86 7.31 0.56
CA LEU A 150 -11.16 6.15 -0.27
C LEU A 150 -11.78 6.61 -1.57
N ILE A 151 -11.10 6.35 -2.69
CA ILE A 151 -11.49 6.88 -4.01
C ILE A 151 -11.57 5.72 -5.01
N ARG A 152 -12.74 5.49 -5.61
CA ARG A 152 -12.90 4.51 -6.69
C ARG A 152 -12.37 5.10 -8.00
N GLN A 153 -11.45 4.39 -8.67
CA GLN A 153 -10.89 4.82 -9.96
C GLN A 153 -10.77 3.63 -10.91
N PRO A 154 -11.01 3.78 -12.22
CA PRO A 154 -10.88 2.68 -13.20
C PRO A 154 -9.42 2.36 -13.55
N ALA A 155 -8.50 3.30 -13.33
CA ALA A 155 -7.07 3.10 -13.40
C ALA A 155 -6.39 4.06 -12.42
N VAL A 156 -5.26 3.66 -11.85
CA VAL A 156 -4.53 4.45 -10.86
C VAL A 156 -3.03 4.21 -10.96
N THR A 157 -2.25 5.25 -10.68
CA THR A 157 -0.81 5.19 -10.47
C THR A 157 -0.45 5.76 -9.11
N GLY A 158 0.61 5.24 -8.50
CA GLY A 158 1.03 5.68 -7.17
C GLY A 158 2.47 5.40 -6.81
N GLY A 159 2.80 5.79 -5.59
CA GLY A 159 4.17 5.86 -5.12
C GLY A 159 4.93 7.06 -5.69
N SER A 160 6.15 7.26 -5.21
CA SER A 160 7.03 8.37 -5.60
C SER A 160 7.35 8.40 -7.10
N GLY A 161 7.34 7.26 -7.78
CA GLY A 161 7.65 7.13 -9.20
C GLY A 161 6.47 7.47 -10.11
N SER A 162 5.24 7.54 -9.57
CA SER A 162 4.06 7.82 -10.39
C SER A 162 4.07 9.23 -11.01
N THR A 163 4.78 10.18 -10.39
CA THR A 163 4.94 11.55 -10.90
C THR A 163 5.54 11.59 -12.32
N TYR A 164 6.38 10.62 -12.67
CA TYR A 164 7.04 10.58 -13.98
C TYR A 164 6.20 9.96 -15.09
N ILE A 165 5.12 9.25 -14.73
CA ILE A 165 4.32 8.47 -15.70
C ILE A 165 2.96 9.10 -16.00
N TYR A 166 2.58 10.21 -15.38
CA TYR A 166 1.30 10.87 -15.66
C TYR A 166 1.13 11.23 -17.15
N GLY A 167 2.18 11.72 -17.81
CA GLY A 167 2.11 12.01 -19.26
C GLY A 167 1.90 10.78 -20.13
N TYR A 168 2.44 9.62 -19.73
CA TYR A 168 2.18 8.33 -20.38
C TYR A 168 0.76 7.85 -20.08
N PHE A 169 0.34 7.94 -18.81
CA PHE A 169 -0.98 7.56 -18.34
C PHE A 169 -2.08 8.27 -19.13
N ASP A 170 -2.00 9.60 -19.23
CA ASP A 170 -3.01 10.43 -19.91
C ASP A 170 -3.07 10.16 -21.42
N ARG A 171 -1.94 9.80 -22.04
CA ARG A 171 -1.86 9.55 -23.48
C ARG A 171 -2.39 8.16 -23.86
N GLU A 172 -2.02 7.14 -23.10
CA GLU A 172 -2.30 5.76 -23.47
C GLU A 172 -3.62 5.25 -22.90
N TYR A 173 -4.05 5.71 -21.71
CA TYR A 173 -5.25 5.19 -21.06
C TYR A 173 -6.50 5.40 -21.91
N LYS A 174 -7.26 4.32 -22.11
CA LYS A 174 -8.55 4.34 -22.79
C LYS A 174 -9.57 3.59 -21.97
N LYS A 175 -10.78 4.14 -21.88
CA LYS A 175 -11.88 3.47 -21.18
C LYS A 175 -12.25 2.19 -21.96
N GLY A 176 -12.36 1.08 -21.24
CA GLY A 176 -12.76 -0.21 -21.83
C GLY A 176 -11.64 -0.93 -22.59
N MET A 177 -10.39 -0.72 -22.20
CA MET A 177 -9.25 -1.52 -22.69
C MET A 177 -9.47 -3.01 -22.45
N THR A 178 -8.98 -3.82 -23.39
CA THR A 178 -8.89 -5.27 -23.25
C THR A 178 -7.85 -5.66 -22.20
N LYS A 179 -7.86 -6.92 -21.76
CA LYS A 179 -6.87 -7.43 -20.79
C LYS A 179 -5.44 -7.24 -21.30
N GLU A 180 -5.20 -7.52 -22.58
CA GLU A 180 -3.90 -7.42 -23.22
C GLU A 180 -3.44 -5.96 -23.31
N GLU A 181 -4.34 -5.04 -23.67
CA GLU A 181 -4.05 -3.61 -23.66
C GLU A 181 -3.75 -3.10 -22.26
N CYS A 182 -4.53 -3.52 -21.25
CA CYS A 182 -4.26 -3.18 -19.85
C CYS A 182 -2.91 -3.73 -19.37
N ALA A 183 -2.56 -4.96 -19.75
CA ALA A 183 -1.27 -5.56 -19.42
C ALA A 183 -0.10 -4.79 -20.05
N ASN A 184 -0.22 -4.42 -21.33
CA ASN A 184 0.78 -3.61 -22.01
C ASN A 184 0.88 -2.20 -21.42
N PHE A 185 -0.25 -1.60 -21.07
CA PHE A 185 -0.33 -0.28 -20.44
C PHE A 185 0.38 -0.27 -19.08
N VAL A 186 0.08 -1.25 -18.22
CA VAL A 186 0.72 -1.40 -16.92
C VAL A 186 2.21 -1.74 -17.06
N SER A 187 2.57 -2.67 -17.94
CA SER A 187 3.97 -3.12 -18.11
C SER A 187 4.87 -2.05 -18.70
N THR A 188 4.36 -1.15 -19.54
CA THR A 188 5.17 -0.07 -20.13
C THR A 188 5.33 1.10 -19.16
N GLY A 189 4.37 1.26 -18.24
CA GLY A 189 4.40 2.31 -17.22
C GLY A 189 5.25 2.01 -15.98
N LEU A 190 5.86 0.83 -15.89
CA LEU A 190 6.69 0.37 -14.76
C LEU A 190 8.15 0.22 -15.18
#